data_AF-A0A818UVT9-F1
#
_entry.id   AF-A0A818UVT9-F1
#
_cell.length_a   1.000
_cell.length_b   1.000
_cell.length_c   1.000
_cell.angle_alpha   90.00
_cell.angle_beta   90.00
_cell.angle_gamma   90.00
#
_symmetry.space_group_name_H-M   'P 1'
#
loop_
_entity.id
_entity.type
_entity.pdbx_description
1 polymer ?
#
loop_
_entity_poly.entity_id
_entity_poly.type
_entity_poly.pdbx_seq_one_letter_code
_entity_poly.pdbx_strand_id
1 'polypeptide(L)' 'MAEHIDSNRLNSDLRYRFEYVSKFLNFTSDDIAMLNTFAPIIFPIVPVITDTVYRKLFSFDITKHYF' A
#
# COMPACT_ATOMS: atom_id res chain seq x y z
N MET A 1 -4.73 8.90 -25.06
CA MET A 1 -5.93 9.56 -24.52
C MET A 1 -5.97 9.29 -23.02
N ALA A 2 -6.34 10.27 -22.21
CA ALA A 2 -6.46 10.07 -20.76
C ALA A 2 -7.70 9.21 -20.46
N GLU A 3 -7.56 8.26 -19.54
CA GLU A 3 -8.69 7.50 -19.01
C GLU A 3 -9.50 8.39 -18.05
N HIS A 4 -10.82 8.37 -18.17
CA HIS A 4 -11.70 9.07 -17.23
C HIS A 4 -11.92 8.22 -15.97
N ILE A 5 -11.75 8.84 -14.81
CA ILE A 5 -12.02 8.24 -13.50
C ILE A 5 -13.14 9.03 -12.80
N ASP A 6 -14.16 8.34 -12.34
CA ASP A 6 -15.27 8.94 -11.59
C ASP A 6 -14.86 9.14 -10.13
N SER A 7 -14.76 10.41 -9.72
CA SER A 7 -14.34 10.79 -8.36
C SER A 7 -15.31 10.34 -7.27
N ASN A 8 -16.62 10.34 -7.54
CA ASN A 8 -17.59 9.92 -6.54
C ASN A 8 -17.46 8.41 -6.29
N ARG A 9 -17.38 7.62 -7.38
CA ARG A 9 -17.16 6.18 -7.27
C ARG A 9 -15.81 5.84 -6.65
N LEU A 10 -14.75 6.59 -6.98
CA LEU A 10 -13.43 6.38 -6.37
C LEU A 10 -13.48 6.47 -4.83
N ASN A 11 -14.32 7.36 -4.30
CA ASN A 11 -14.43 7.56 -2.85
C ASN A 11 -15.46 6.62 -2.18
N SER A 12 -16.53 6.23 -2.88
CA SER A 12 -17.64 5.45 -2.30
C SER A 12 -17.68 3.96 -2.66
N ASP A 13 -17.05 3.55 -3.76
CA ASP A 13 -17.03 2.16 -4.26
C ASP A 13 -15.62 1.57 -4.07
N LEU A 14 -15.51 0.64 -3.11
CA LEU A 14 -14.24 -0.01 -2.79
C LEU A 14 -13.68 -0.79 -3.98
N ARG A 15 -14.54 -1.47 -4.73
CA ARG A 15 -14.09 -2.31 -5.84
C ARG A 15 -13.60 -1.45 -7.00
N TYR A 16 -14.33 -0.39 -7.34
CA TYR A 16 -13.91 0.57 -8.36
C TYR A 16 -12.55 1.21 -8.01
N ARG A 17 -12.36 1.58 -6.74
CA ARG A 17 -11.09 2.13 -6.25
C ARG A 17 -9.96 1.11 -6.32
N PHE A 18 -10.20 -0.13 -5.92
CA PHE A 18 -9.20 -1.19 -6.02
C PHE A 18 -8.80 -1.42 -7.48
N GLU A 19 -9.78 -1.57 -8.38
CA GLU A 19 -9.53 -1.78 -9.82
C GLU A 19 -8.73 -0.63 -10.44
N TYR A 20 -9.08 0.62 -10.12
CA TYR A 20 -8.32 1.79 -10.56
C TYR A 20 -6.88 1.76 -10.03
N VAL A 21 -6.68 1.59 -8.72
CA VAL A 21 -5.34 1.63 -8.10
C VAL A 21 -4.48 0.47 -8.60
N SER A 22 -5.03 -0.74 -8.72
CA SER A 22 -4.32 -1.89 -9.29
C SER A 22 -3.90 -1.62 -10.73
N LYS A 23 -4.79 -1.08 -11.57
CA LYS A 23 -4.43 -0.70 -12.94
C LYS A 23 -3.38 0.40 -12.99
N PHE A 24 -3.52 1.43 -12.16
CA PHE A 24 -2.60 2.57 -12.09
C PHE A 24 -1.17 2.14 -11.69
N LEU A 25 -1.06 1.23 -10.72
CA LEU A 25 0.22 0.67 -10.28
C LEU A 25 0.75 -0.44 -11.19
N ASN A 26 -0.01 -0.84 -12.22
CA ASN A 26 0.22 -2.05 -13.00
C ASN A 26 0.42 -3.28 -12.08
N PHE A 27 -0.41 -3.40 -11.05
CA PHE A 27 -0.41 -4.52 -10.11
C PHE A 27 -1.14 -5.71 -10.75
N THR A 28 -0.40 -6.78 -10.98
CA THR A 28 -0.84 -7.94 -11.77
C THR A 28 -0.93 -9.21 -10.92
N SER A 29 -1.39 -10.31 -11.53
CA SER A 29 -1.36 -11.64 -10.92
C SER A 29 0.05 -12.10 -10.56
N ASP A 30 1.06 -11.66 -11.31
CA ASP A 30 2.45 -12.06 -11.09
C ASP A 30 2.99 -11.42 -9.81
N ASP A 31 2.62 -10.16 -9.55
CA ASP A 31 2.94 -9.49 -8.29
C ASP A 31 2.30 -10.20 -7.09
N ILE A 32 1.04 -10.64 -7.24
CA ILE A 32 0.34 -11.43 -6.21
C ILE A 32 1.07 -12.75 -5.96
N ALA A 33 1.47 -13.45 -7.02
CA ALA A 33 2.20 -14.72 -6.90
C ALA A 33 3.52 -14.51 -6.15
N MET A 34 4.31 -13.51 -6.56
CA MET A 34 5.58 -13.18 -5.92
C MET A 34 5.41 -12.80 -4.45
N LEU A 35 4.42 -11.96 -4.11
CA LEU A 35 4.14 -11.57 -2.73
C LEU A 35 3.78 -12.78 -1.86
N ASN A 36 2.96 -13.71 -2.38
CA ASN A 36 2.64 -14.95 -1.67
C ASN A 36 3.87 -15.86 -1.48
N THR A 37 4.78 -15.92 -2.46
CA THR A 37 6.04 -16.64 -2.34
C THR A 37 6.94 -16.04 -1.25
N PHE A 38 6.97 -14.71 -1.11
CA PHE A 38 7.78 -14.03 -0.09
C PHE A 38 7.12 -13.97 1.29
N ALA A 39 5.81 -14.17 1.39
CA ALA A 39 5.07 -14.04 2.65
C ALA A 39 5.68 -14.82 3.83
N PRO A 40 6.15 -16.08 3.68
CA PRO A 40 6.78 -16.82 4.78
C PRO A 40 8.09 -16.19 5.30
N ILE A 41 8.79 -15.43 4.45
CA ILE A 41 10.04 -14.75 4.79
C ILE A 41 9.75 -13.39 5.44
N ILE A 42 8.78 -12.65 4.88
CA ILE A 42 8.45 -11.30 5.32
C ILE A 42 7.66 -11.30 6.63
N PHE A 43 6.69 -12.20 6.80
CA PHE A 43 5.79 -12.18 7.97
C PHE A 43 6.52 -12.21 9.32
N PRO A 44 7.56 -13.06 9.54
CA PRO A 44 8.29 -13.06 10.80
C PRO A 44 9.03 -11.74 11.10
N ILE A 45 9.42 -10.98 10.07
CA ILE A 45 10.21 -9.75 10.23
C ILE A 45 9.36 -8.47 10.22
N VAL A 46 8.06 -8.56 9.91
CA VAL A 46 7.13 -7.41 9.94
C VAL A 46 7.25 -6.60 11.23
N PRO A 47 7.27 -7.20 12.45
CA PRO A 47 7.37 -6.42 13.69
C PRO A 47 8.63 -5.56 13.77
N VAL A 48 9.77 -6.07 13.29
CA VAL A 48 11.05 -5.34 13.32
C VAL A 48 11.05 -4.21 12.29
N ILE A 49 10.49 -4.45 11.11
CA ILE A 49 10.37 -3.44 10.05
C ILE A 49 9.49 -2.29 10.55
N THR A 50 8.30 -2.58 11.09
CA THR A 50 7.37 -1.55 11.54
C THR A 50 7.97 -0.73 12.68
N ASP A 51 8.52 -1.38 13.69
CA ASP A 51 9.20 -0.74 14.82
C ASP A 51 10.36 0.17 14.37
N THR A 52 11.14 -0.26 13.37
CA THR A 52 12.21 0.55 12.79
C THR A 52 11.69 1.78 12.04
N VAL A 53 10.61 1.63 11.28
CA VAL A 53 9.96 2.76 10.59
C VAL A 53 9.40 3.75 11.61
N TYR A 54 8.68 3.29 12.64
CA TYR A 54 8.14 4.18 13.68
C TYR A 54 9.23 4.91 14.46
N ARG A 55 10.33 4.23 14.82
CA ARG A 55 11.50 4.91 15.41
C ARG A 55 12.00 6.06 14.54
N LYS A 56 12.06 5.87 13.22
CA LYS A 56 12.51 6.91 12.28
C LYS A 56 11.49 8.04 12.15
N LEU A 57 10.19 7.71 12.04
CA LEU A 57 9.13 8.72 12.01
C LEU A 57 9.09 9.51 13.32
N PHE A 58 9.41 8.91 14.47
CA PHE A 58 9.39 9.58 15.75
C PHE A 58 10.68 10.33 16.09
N SER A 59 11.71 10.23 15.24
CA SER A 59 12.94 11.00 15.41
C SER A 59 12.80 12.46 14.99
N PHE A 60 11.67 12.84 14.37
CA PHE A 60 11.34 14.23 14.04
C PHE A 60 9.94 14.55 14.57
N ASP A 61 9.79 15.72 15.19
CA ASP A 61 8.55 16.20 15.77
C ASP A 61 7.43 16.32 14.73
N ILE A 62 7.73 16.85 13.54
CA ILE A 62 6.76 17.07 12.46
C ILE A 62 6.16 15.75 11.96
N THR A 63 6.93 14.66 11.90
CA THR A 63 6.42 13.35 11.50
C THR A 63 5.76 12.63 12.66
N LYS A 64 6.28 12.76 13.88
CA LYS A 64 5.64 12.20 15.08
C LYS A 64 4.25 12.77 15.36
N HIS A 65 3.96 13.99 14.94
CA HIS A 65 2.65 14.60 15.19
C HIS A 65 1.49 13.87 14.47
N TYR A 66 1.77 13.17 13.36
CA TYR A 66 0.76 12.53 12.53
C TYR A 66 0.67 11.00 12.69
N PHE A 67 1.64 10.38 13.37
CA PHE A 67 1.79 8.93 13.51
C PHE A 67 1.89 8.52 14.98
#